data_AF-A0A966WPA5-F1
#
_entry.id   AF-A0A966WPA5-F1
#
_cell.length_a   1.000
_cell.length_b   1.000
_cell.length_c   1.000
_cell.angle_alpha   90.00
_cell.angle_beta   90.00
_cell.angle_gamma   90.00
#
_symmetry.space_group_name_H-M   'P 1'
#
loop_
_entity.id
_entity.type
_entity.pdbx_description
1 polymer ?
#
loop_
_entity_poly.entity_id
_entity_poly.type
_entity_poly.pdbx_seq_one_letter_code
_entity_poly.pdbx_strand_id
1 'polypeptide(L)'
;MAQLNDTFDATGVPPAAPMELLPPGRYAAQIVNSEMRPTRAGTGQFLWLEMDVIEGAHQGRKIWDQLNLVNQSQQTVEIAQRTLSAICHAVGQLQVSDSEALHFRQMQVTLAVEPDSRDKHMQPHEQRKQNRVKGYAPLGGVTPPRPAVPSASPPVRPAPASGLARPLPAATATPPWRRAG
;
A
#
# COMPACT_ATOMS: atom_id res chain seq x y z
N MET A 1 -41.50 7.07 -12.59
CA MET A 1 -41.26 8.00 -11.47
C MET A 1 -41.45 7.22 -10.18
N ALA A 2 -40.45 7.17 -9.29
CA ALA A 2 -40.57 6.43 -8.04
C ALA A 2 -41.33 7.29 -7.02
N GLN A 3 -42.46 6.79 -6.52
CA GLN A 3 -43.22 7.44 -5.46
C GLN A 3 -42.77 6.86 -4.12
N LEU A 4 -42.23 7.72 -3.25
CA LEU A 4 -41.98 7.39 -1.86
C LEU A 4 -43.35 7.43 -1.17
N ASN A 5 -43.92 6.25 -0.91
CA ASN A 5 -45.27 6.05 -0.39
C ASN A 5 -45.50 6.61 1.04
N ASP A 6 -44.47 7.16 1.67
CA ASP A 6 -44.50 7.74 3.01
C ASP A 6 -43.64 9.00 3.04
N THR A 7 -44.06 10.01 3.83
CA THR A 7 -43.38 11.31 3.90
C THR A 7 -41.99 11.12 4.51
N PHE A 8 -40.95 11.18 3.68
CA PHE A 8 -39.57 11.05 4.14
C PHE A 8 -39.17 12.31 4.93
N ASP A 9 -39.25 12.21 6.25
CA ASP A 9 -38.87 13.28 7.17
C ASP A 9 -37.34 13.30 7.36
N ALA A 10 -36.69 14.27 6.70
CA ALA A 10 -35.24 14.42 6.70
C ALA A 10 -34.69 15.13 7.96
N THR A 11 -35.52 15.44 8.96
CA THR A 11 -35.07 16.12 10.19
C THR A 11 -34.44 15.16 11.21
N GLY A 12 -34.74 13.86 11.11
CA GLY A 12 -34.17 12.80 11.96
C GLY A 12 -33.09 11.96 11.28
N VAL A 13 -32.88 12.11 9.97
CA VAL A 13 -31.86 11.38 9.22
C VAL A 13 -30.66 12.31 9.03
N PRO A 14 -29.54 12.11 9.76
CA PRO A 14 -28.35 12.90 9.51
C PRO A 14 -27.96 12.75 8.03
N PRO A 15 -27.68 13.86 7.33
CA PRO A 15 -27.23 13.80 5.94
C PRO A 15 -26.03 12.87 5.88
N ALA A 16 -26.04 11.92 4.94
CA ALA A 16 -24.98 10.93 4.79
C ALA A 16 -23.64 11.63 4.87
N ALA A 17 -22.89 11.38 5.96
CA ALA A 17 -21.60 11.99 6.15
C ALA A 17 -20.77 11.68 4.90
N PRO A 18 -20.12 12.69 4.29
CA PRO A 18 -19.26 12.43 3.15
C PRO A 18 -18.27 11.35 3.60
N MET A 19 -18.23 10.21 2.90
CA MET A 19 -17.22 9.18 3.10
C MET A 19 -15.88 9.81 2.71
N GLU A 20 -15.33 10.57 3.63
CA GLU A 20 -14.07 11.26 3.43
C GLU A 20 -13.02 10.20 3.21
N LEU A 21 -12.23 10.35 2.17
CA LEU A 21 -11.30 9.32 1.76
C LEU A 21 -10.17 9.21 2.77
N LEU A 22 -9.76 7.98 3.07
CA LEU A 22 -8.56 7.78 3.88
C LEU A 22 -7.35 8.36 3.13
N PRO A 23 -6.49 9.14 3.78
CA PRO A 23 -5.28 9.62 3.13
C PRO A 23 -4.41 8.45 2.66
N PRO A 24 -3.64 8.58 1.58
CA PRO A 24 -2.74 7.52 1.14
C PRO A 24 -1.67 7.28 2.21
N GLY A 25 -1.51 6.03 2.63
CA GLY A 25 -0.70 5.71 3.80
C GLY A 25 -0.72 4.23 4.14
N ARG A 26 0.03 3.87 5.19
CA ARG A 26 0.05 2.53 5.76
C ARG A 26 -0.89 2.50 6.97
N TYR A 27 -1.79 1.52 6.99
CA TYR A 27 -2.79 1.37 8.03
C TYR A 27 -2.76 -0.05 8.57
N ALA A 28 -2.88 -0.20 9.88
CA ALA A 28 -3.16 -1.48 10.50
C ALA A 28 -4.64 -1.80 10.29
N ALA A 29 -4.94 -2.85 9.56
CA ALA A 29 -6.28 -3.29 9.28
C ALA A 29 -6.44 -4.78 9.55
N GLN A 30 -7.66 -5.19 9.89
CA GLN A 30 -8.01 -6.57 10.18
C GLN A 30 -9.09 -7.01 9.20
N ILE A 31 -8.98 -8.19 8.61
CA ILE A 31 -10.07 -8.73 7.77
C ILE A 31 -11.24 -9.06 8.69
N VAL A 32 -12.38 -8.42 8.45
CA VAL A 32 -13.62 -8.64 9.21
C VAL A 32 -14.59 -9.53 8.45
N ASN A 33 -14.52 -9.55 7.12
CA ASN A 33 -15.37 -10.40 6.30
C ASN A 33 -14.65 -10.78 5.00
N SER A 34 -14.90 -11.99 4.51
CA SER A 34 -14.46 -12.45 3.19
C SER A 34 -15.57 -13.25 2.53
N GLU A 35 -15.91 -12.91 1.29
CA GLU A 35 -17.01 -13.56 0.56
C GLU A 35 -16.64 -13.77 -0.90
N MET A 36 -16.87 -14.97 -1.42
CA MET A 36 -16.75 -15.27 -2.85
C MET A 36 -18.00 -14.77 -3.57
N ARG A 37 -17.85 -13.77 -4.43
CA ARG A 37 -18.94 -13.21 -5.23
C ARG A 37 -18.72 -13.47 -6.72
N PRO A 38 -19.78 -13.70 -7.51
CA PRO A 38 -19.67 -13.77 -8.96
C PRO A 38 -19.26 -12.40 -9.52
N THR A 39 -18.37 -12.38 -10.51
CA THR A 39 -17.99 -11.14 -11.19
C THR A 39 -19.20 -10.55 -11.91
N ARG A 40 -19.22 -9.23 -12.12
CA ARG A 40 -20.31 -8.56 -12.83
C ARG A 40 -20.52 -9.09 -14.26
N ALA A 41 -19.48 -9.68 -14.86
CA ALA A 41 -19.54 -10.31 -16.16
C ALA A 41 -20.17 -11.73 -16.13
N GLY A 42 -20.38 -12.31 -14.95
CA GLY A 42 -20.94 -13.67 -14.78
C GLY A 42 -20.00 -14.80 -15.23
N THR A 43 -18.83 -14.46 -15.78
CA THR A 43 -17.84 -15.41 -16.32
C THR A 43 -16.77 -15.81 -15.31
N GLY A 44 -16.93 -15.43 -14.04
CA GLY A 44 -15.93 -15.68 -13.02
C GLY A 44 -16.40 -15.36 -11.60
N GLN A 45 -15.49 -15.50 -10.65
CA GLN A 45 -15.69 -15.25 -9.23
C GLN A 45 -14.54 -14.41 -8.68
N PHE A 46 -14.85 -13.57 -7.72
CA PHE A 46 -13.88 -12.76 -7.00
C PHE A 46 -14.06 -12.93 -5.51
N LEU A 47 -12.95 -12.91 -4.78
CA LEU A 47 -12.95 -12.82 -3.34
C LEU A 47 -13.09 -11.35 -2.96
N TRP A 48 -14.22 -11.03 -2.33
CA TRP A 48 -14.47 -9.74 -1.72
C TRP A 48 -13.94 -9.77 -0.29
N LEU A 49 -13.03 -8.86 0.03
CA LEU A 49 -12.47 -8.71 1.37
C LEU A 49 -12.95 -7.40 1.97
N GLU A 50 -13.54 -7.49 3.15
CA GLU A 50 -13.80 -6.34 4.00
C GLU A 50 -12.76 -6.31 5.13
N MET A 51 -12.09 -5.18 5.26
CA MET A 51 -11.07 -4.95 6.27
C MET A 51 -11.44 -3.72 7.09
N ASP A 52 -11.29 -3.79 8.40
CA ASP A 52 -11.50 -2.66 9.30
C ASP A 52 -10.16 -2.13 9.81
N VAL A 53 -9.98 -0.82 9.79
CA VAL A 53 -8.78 -0.16 10.33
C VAL A 53 -8.84 -0.23 11.86
N ILE A 54 -7.88 -0.92 12.46
CA ILE A 54 -7.86 -1.18 13.91
C ILE A 54 -6.96 -0.21 14.68
N GLU A 55 -6.03 0.49 14.02
CA GLU A 55 -5.13 1.45 14.67
C GLU A 55 -4.99 2.76 13.89
N GLY A 56 -4.65 3.82 14.63
CA GLY A 56 -4.35 5.15 14.09
C GLY A 56 -5.53 6.12 14.15
N ALA A 57 -5.35 7.32 13.58
CA ALA A 57 -6.34 8.40 13.59
C ALA A 57 -7.64 8.08 12.80
N HIS A 58 -7.65 6.97 12.07
CA HIS A 58 -8.76 6.53 11.25
C HIS A 58 -9.29 5.14 11.63
N GLN A 59 -9.14 4.76 12.90
CA GLN A 59 -9.70 3.53 13.43
C GLN A 59 -11.23 3.47 13.22
N GLY A 60 -11.75 2.28 12.91
CA GLY A 60 -13.16 2.03 12.61
C GLY A 60 -13.57 2.38 11.18
N ARG A 61 -12.62 2.71 10.30
CA ARG A 61 -12.88 2.87 8.87
C ARG A 61 -12.77 1.53 8.15
N LYS A 62 -13.71 1.31 7.23
CA LYS A 62 -13.75 0.13 6.39
C LYS A 62 -12.98 0.35 5.09
N ILE A 63 -12.23 -0.68 4.71
CA ILE A 63 -11.46 -0.79 3.48
C ILE A 63 -11.98 -2.04 2.78
N TRP A 64 -12.22 -1.92 1.48
CA TRP A 64 -12.67 -3.04 0.67
C TRP A 64 -11.63 -3.35 -0.40
N ASP A 65 -11.38 -4.64 -0.60
CA ASP A 65 -10.55 -5.12 -1.70
C ASP A 65 -11.25 -6.26 -2.45
N GLN A 66 -10.96 -6.36 -3.75
CA GLN A 66 -11.56 -7.34 -4.63
C GLN A 66 -10.46 -8.09 -5.38
N LEU A 67 -10.32 -9.37 -5.08
CA LEU A 67 -9.36 -10.27 -5.73
C LEU A 67 -10.09 -11.14 -6.75
N ASN A 68 -9.89 -10.86 -8.03
CA ASN A 68 -10.49 -11.62 -9.13
C ASN A 68 -9.73 -12.93 -9.37
N LEU A 69 -9.93 -13.91 -8.48
CA LEU A 69 -9.25 -15.21 -8.51
C LEU A 69 -9.71 -16.09 -9.67
N VAL A 70 -10.95 -15.92 -10.14
CA VAL A 70 -11.49 -16.66 -11.28
C VAL A 70 -11.98 -15.64 -12.31
N ASN A 71 -11.27 -15.50 -13.42
CA ASN A 71 -11.64 -14.61 -14.52
C ASN A 71 -11.11 -15.16 -15.86
N GLN A 72 -11.72 -14.75 -16.96
CA GLN A 72 -11.26 -15.16 -18.31
C GLN A 72 -9.86 -14.61 -18.65
N SER A 73 -9.50 -13.45 -18.10
CA SER A 73 -8.17 -12.87 -18.28
C SER A 73 -7.17 -13.50 -17.30
N GLN A 74 -6.26 -14.31 -17.83
CA GLN A 74 -5.18 -14.94 -17.06
C GLN A 74 -4.32 -13.92 -16.32
N GLN A 75 -4.06 -12.74 -16.91
CA GLN A 75 -3.31 -11.67 -16.25
C GLN A 75 -4.00 -11.19 -14.96
N THR A 76 -5.33 -11.06 -14.99
CA THR A 76 -6.10 -10.65 -13.81
C THR A 76 -6.01 -11.69 -12.70
N VAL A 77 -6.13 -12.96 -13.07
CA VAL A 77 -6.05 -14.11 -12.15
C VAL A 77 -4.65 -14.22 -11.54
N GLU A 78 -3.59 -13.96 -12.32
CA GLU A 78 -2.22 -13.95 -11.82
C GLU A 78 -1.94 -12.79 -10.85
N ILE A 79 -2.46 -11.59 -11.13
CA ILE A 79 -2.38 -10.45 -10.21
C ILE A 79 -3.14 -10.78 -8.91
N ALA A 80 -4.35 -11.32 -9.01
CA ALA A 80 -5.15 -11.69 -7.85
C ALA A 80 -4.47 -12.76 -6.98
N GLN A 81 -3.87 -13.79 -7.58
CA GLN A 81 -3.09 -14.80 -6.87
C GLN A 81 -1.85 -14.21 -6.17
N ARG A 82 -1.13 -13.30 -6.85
CA ARG A 82 0.02 -12.61 -6.23
C ARG A 82 -0.42 -11.76 -5.04
N THR A 83 -1.55 -11.06 -5.16
CA THR A 83 -2.12 -10.29 -4.05
C THR A 83 -2.55 -11.18 -2.89
N LEU A 84 -3.21 -12.30 -3.18
CA LEU A 84 -3.61 -13.28 -2.16
C LEU A 84 -2.39 -13.86 -1.45
N SER A 85 -1.33 -14.19 -2.19
CA SER A 85 -0.05 -14.61 -1.62
C SER A 85 0.52 -13.55 -0.67
N ALA A 86 0.51 -12.27 -1.05
CA ALA A 86 0.96 -11.19 -0.18
C ALA A 86 0.14 -11.09 1.13
N ILE A 87 -1.19 -11.28 1.07
CA ILE A 87 -2.06 -11.33 2.25
C ILE A 87 -1.72 -12.53 3.13
N CYS A 88 -1.58 -13.73 2.55
CA CYS A 88 -1.18 -14.95 3.25
C CYS A 88 0.16 -14.77 3.99
N HIS A 89 1.15 -14.15 3.33
CA HIS A 89 2.43 -13.81 3.96
C HIS A 89 2.30 -12.75 5.05
N ALA A 90 1.45 -11.74 4.87
CA ALA A 90 1.22 -10.70 5.86
C ALA A 90 0.53 -11.23 7.13
N VAL A 91 -0.37 -12.20 6.97
CA VAL A 91 -1.09 -12.86 8.06
C VAL A 91 -0.26 -13.96 8.74
N GLY A 92 0.78 -14.47 8.08
CA GLY A 92 1.55 -15.63 8.54
C GLY A 92 0.84 -16.96 8.33
N GLN A 93 -0.08 -17.03 7.36
CA GLN A 93 -0.77 -18.26 6.96
C GLN A 93 -0.46 -18.56 5.49
N LEU A 94 0.54 -19.43 5.28
CA LEU A 94 1.01 -19.80 3.93
C LEU A 94 0.07 -20.75 3.19
N GLN A 95 -0.74 -21.50 3.93
CA GLN A 95 -1.76 -22.40 3.40
C GLN A 95 -3.10 -21.99 3.96
N VAL A 96 -3.99 -21.56 3.08
CA VAL A 96 -5.34 -21.11 3.42
C VAL A 96 -6.28 -21.90 2.52
N SER A 97 -6.94 -22.90 3.09
CA SER A 97 -7.96 -23.67 2.38
C SER A 97 -9.31 -22.96 2.41
N ASP A 98 -9.55 -22.16 3.46
CA ASP A 98 -10.79 -21.41 3.66
C ASP A 98 -10.48 -19.94 3.95
N SER A 99 -11.20 -19.04 3.29
CA SER A 99 -11.02 -17.60 3.45
C SER A 99 -11.43 -17.09 4.84
N GLU A 100 -12.17 -17.88 5.63
CA GLU A 100 -12.46 -17.64 7.04
C GLU A 100 -11.21 -17.70 7.91
N ALA A 101 -10.18 -18.48 7.53
CA ALA A 101 -8.92 -18.56 8.29
C ALA A 101 -8.13 -17.23 8.29
N LEU A 102 -8.47 -16.32 7.37
CA LEU A 102 -7.93 -14.97 7.30
C LEU A 102 -8.72 -13.97 8.14
N HIS A 103 -9.91 -14.32 8.62
CA HIS A 103 -10.73 -13.43 9.45
C HIS A 103 -10.05 -13.15 10.78
N PHE A 104 -10.28 -11.95 11.29
CA PHE A 104 -9.71 -11.43 12.52
C PHE A 104 -8.17 -11.42 12.55
N ARG A 105 -7.51 -11.50 11.39
CA ARG A 105 -6.05 -11.37 11.30
C ARG A 105 -5.65 -9.94 10.95
N GLN A 106 -4.76 -9.42 11.77
CA GLN A 106 -4.26 -8.06 11.65
C GLN A 106 -3.11 -8.03 10.63
N MET A 107 -3.16 -7.09 9.69
CA MET A 107 -2.11 -6.86 8.70
C MET A 107 -1.98 -5.37 8.38
N GLN A 108 -0.82 -4.97 7.89
CA GLN A 108 -0.62 -3.62 7.43
C GLN A 108 -1.01 -3.50 5.95
N VAL A 109 -1.98 -2.64 5.66
CA VAL A 109 -2.41 -2.32 4.29
C VAL A 109 -1.87 -0.98 3.86
N THR A 110 -1.37 -0.90 2.63
CA THR A 110 -0.97 0.36 2.00
C THR A 110 -2.12 0.85 1.15
N LEU A 111 -2.78 1.92 1.58
CA LEU A 111 -3.82 2.58 0.81
C LEU A 111 -3.22 3.64 -0.11
N ALA A 112 -3.74 3.70 -1.33
CA ALA A 112 -3.61 4.85 -2.20
C ALA A 112 -4.99 5.40 -2.53
N VAL A 113 -5.03 6.70 -2.82
CA VAL A 113 -6.23 7.35 -3.32
C VAL A 113 -6.08 7.48 -4.82
N GLU A 114 -6.89 6.75 -5.57
CA GLU A 114 -6.90 6.78 -7.03
C GLU A 114 -8.26 7.30 -7.52
N PRO A 115 -8.31 8.08 -8.62
CA PRO A 115 -9.58 8.45 -9.24
C PRO A 115 -10.33 7.20 -9.74
N ASP A 116 -11.65 7.19 -9.60
CA ASP A 116 -12.49 6.10 -10.05
C ASP A 116 -12.43 5.97 -11.58
N SER A 117 -12.18 4.76 -12.05
CA SER A 117 -12.08 4.46 -13.48
C SER A 117 -13.38 4.70 -14.26
N ARG A 118 -14.54 4.77 -13.59
CA ARG A 118 -15.83 5.12 -14.20
C ARG A 118 -15.92 6.61 -14.51
N ASP A 119 -15.25 7.44 -13.71
CA ASP A 119 -15.20 8.90 -13.88
C ASP A 119 -13.97 9.34 -14.69
N LYS A 120 -13.20 8.41 -15.29
CA LYS A 120 -12.05 8.74 -16.16
C LYS A 120 -12.38 9.70 -17.31
N HIS A 121 -13.64 9.75 -17.74
CA HIS A 121 -14.13 10.66 -18.78
C HIS A 121 -14.63 12.01 -18.23
N MET A 122 -14.70 12.17 -16.91
CA MET A 122 -15.12 13.39 -16.24
C MET A 122 -13.91 14.26 -15.86
N GLN A 123 -14.14 15.56 -15.69
CA GLN A 123 -13.09 16.51 -15.35
C GLN A 123 -12.40 16.10 -14.02
N PRO A 124 -11.08 16.35 -13.86
CA PRO A 124 -10.34 15.93 -12.66
C PRO A 124 -10.87 16.49 -11.34
N HIS A 125 -11.68 17.55 -11.37
CA HIS A 125 -12.35 18.07 -10.18
C HIS A 125 -13.63 17.30 -9.80
N GLU A 126 -14.23 16.55 -10.73
CA GLU A 126 -15.47 15.77 -10.56
C GLU A 126 -15.17 14.29 -10.37
N GLN A 127 -13.95 13.85 -10.70
CA GLN A 127 -13.49 12.48 -10.49
C GLN A 127 -13.60 12.08 -9.02
N ARG A 128 -14.53 11.15 -8.76
CA ARG A 128 -14.69 10.52 -7.45
C ARG A 128 -13.41 9.77 -7.16
N LYS A 129 -12.69 10.17 -6.12
CA LYS A 129 -11.50 9.46 -5.67
C LYS A 129 -11.96 8.25 -4.84
N GLN A 130 -11.26 7.13 -4.93
CA GLN A 130 -11.53 5.90 -4.21
C GLN A 130 -10.27 5.37 -3.53
N ASN A 131 -10.45 4.70 -2.39
CA ASN A 131 -9.37 4.04 -1.70
C ASN A 131 -9.06 2.70 -2.38
N ARG A 132 -7.83 2.53 -2.85
CA ARG A 132 -7.32 1.29 -3.44
C ARG A 132 -6.20 0.73 -2.57
N VAL A 133 -6.22 -0.57 -2.30
CA VAL A 133 -5.10 -1.23 -1.63
C VAL A 133 -3.99 -1.47 -2.65
N LYS A 134 -2.78 -0.93 -2.39
CA LYS A 134 -1.60 -1.12 -3.24
C LYS A 134 -0.65 -2.19 -2.73
N GLY A 135 -0.77 -2.60 -1.46
CA GLY A 135 0.11 -3.60 -0.90
C GLY A 135 -0.29 -4.05 0.50
N TYR A 136 0.20 -5.24 0.85
CA TYR A 136 -0.04 -5.92 2.11
C TYR A 136 1.31 -6.25 2.76
N ALA A 137 1.43 -6.01 4.06
CA ALA A 137 2.64 -6.29 4.83
C ALA A 137 2.25 -6.84 6.22
N PRO A 138 3.10 -7.67 6.84
CA PRO A 138 2.85 -8.15 8.19
C PRO A 138 2.90 -6.99 9.18
N LEU A 139 1.99 -6.99 10.15
CA LEU A 139 1.87 -5.93 11.16
C LEU A 139 3.09 -5.90 12.12
N GLY A 140 3.84 -7.01 12.19
CA GLY A 140 5.13 -7.13 12.89
C GLY A 140 6.37 -6.82 12.04
N GLY A 141 6.19 -6.37 10.79
CA GLY A 141 7.30 -5.96 9.93
C GLY A 141 7.76 -4.56 10.30
N VAL A 142 8.75 -4.49 11.20
CA VAL A 142 9.64 -3.34 11.44
C VAL A 142 9.55 -2.34 10.30
N THR A 143 8.93 -1.18 10.55
CA THR A 143 9.24 0.04 9.80
C THR A 143 10.75 0.05 9.63
N PRO A 144 11.33 -0.06 8.41
CA PRO A 144 12.73 0.29 8.30
C PRO A 144 12.80 1.71 8.87
N PRO A 145 13.58 1.94 9.94
CA PRO A 145 13.78 3.28 10.43
C PRO A 145 14.19 4.08 9.20
N ARG A 146 13.44 5.13 8.90
CA ARG A 146 13.90 6.17 7.98
C ARG A 146 15.37 6.40 8.34
N PRO A 147 16.35 6.25 7.43
CA PRO A 147 17.73 6.52 7.78
C PRO A 147 17.74 7.96 8.28
N ALA A 148 17.89 8.12 9.60
CA ALA A 148 18.16 9.40 10.19
C ALA A 148 19.47 9.82 9.55
N VAL A 149 19.42 10.87 8.73
CA VAL A 149 20.62 11.53 8.25
C VAL A 149 21.48 11.79 9.49
N PRO A 150 22.68 11.19 9.62
CA PRO A 150 23.55 11.55 10.72
C PRO A 150 23.92 13.01 10.50
N SER A 151 23.41 13.87 11.37
CA SER A 151 23.82 15.27 11.46
C SER A 151 25.30 15.26 11.79
N ALA A 152 26.14 15.38 10.77
CA ALA A 152 27.59 15.39 10.92
C ALA A 152 27.99 16.68 11.66
N SER A 153 28.43 16.49 12.91
CA SER A 153 29.11 17.50 13.71
C SER A 153 30.36 18.04 12.98
N PRO A 154 30.69 19.34 13.09
CA PRO A 154 31.84 19.91 12.39
C PRO A 154 33.16 19.35 12.95
N PRO A 155 34.13 18.98 12.08
CA PRO A 155 35.41 18.46 12.55
C PRO A 155 36.28 19.58 13.14
N VAL A 156 36.64 19.40 14.40
CA VAL A 156 37.60 20.21 15.14
C VAL A 156 39.01 19.95 14.58
N ARG A 157 39.70 21.00 14.14
CA ARG A 157 41.10 20.95 13.72
C ARG A 157 42.04 20.70 14.91
N PRO A 158 43.02 19.79 14.82
CA PRO A 158 44.24 19.87 15.63
C PRO A 158 45.37 20.59 14.90
N ALA A 159 46.11 21.40 15.66
CA ALA A 159 47.30 22.16 15.29
C ALA A 159 48.60 21.29 15.33
N PRO A 160 49.77 21.78 14.86
CA PRO A 160 50.84 20.97 14.28
C PRO A 160 51.97 20.60 15.26
N ALA A 161 52.72 19.53 14.95
CA ALA A 161 54.06 19.30 15.50
C ALA A 161 55.03 18.86 14.40
N SER A 162 56.10 19.62 14.26
CA SER A 162 57.21 19.47 13.31
C SER A 162 58.07 18.24 13.56
N GLY A 163 58.55 17.61 12.49
CA GLY A 163 59.58 16.56 12.56
C GLY A 163 60.20 16.27 11.19
N LEU A 164 61.46 16.68 11.04
CA LEU A 164 62.34 16.61 9.87
C LEU A 164 62.47 15.23 9.18
N ALA A 165 62.53 15.24 7.84
CA ALA A 165 63.61 14.68 6.99
C ALA A 165 63.14 13.99 5.68
N ARG A 166 63.74 14.42 4.56
CA ARG A 166 63.69 13.91 3.16
C ARG A 166 64.76 12.79 2.98
N PRO A 167 65.02 12.16 1.80
CA PRO A 167 64.28 12.09 0.50
C PRO A 167 64.32 10.73 -0.31
N LEU A 168 63.50 10.65 -1.40
CA LEU A 168 63.67 9.98 -2.75
C LEU A 168 63.59 8.42 -2.93
N PRO A 169 63.36 7.87 -4.16
CA PRO A 169 62.58 8.33 -5.33
C PRO A 169 61.74 7.25 -6.09
N ALA A 170 60.92 7.74 -7.03
CA ALA A 170 60.52 7.15 -8.34
C ALA A 170 59.67 5.86 -8.45
N ALA A 171 58.46 6.01 -9.02
CA ALA A 171 58.00 5.22 -10.17
C ALA A 171 56.73 5.84 -10.78
N THR A 172 56.88 6.49 -11.94
CA THR A 172 55.81 6.76 -12.91
C THR A 172 55.32 5.45 -13.52
N ALA A 173 54.01 5.15 -13.45
CA ALA A 173 53.37 4.20 -14.35
C ALA A 173 51.87 4.53 -14.51
N THR A 174 51.52 4.95 -15.72
CA THR A 174 50.23 5.45 -16.18
C THR A 174 49.21 4.30 -16.37
N PRO A 175 47.92 4.49 -16.05
CA PRO A 175 46.91 3.43 -16.16
C PRO A 175 46.51 3.09 -17.61
N PRO A 176 46.33 1.79 -17.94
CA PRO A 176 46.18 1.28 -19.31
C PRO A 176 44.72 1.19 -19.78
N TRP A 177 44.09 2.32 -20.13
CA TRP A 177 42.80 2.27 -20.84
C TRP A 177 42.57 3.45 -21.79
N ARG A 178 43.64 4.15 -22.21
CA ARG A 178 43.55 5.19 -23.24
C ARG A 178 44.20 4.75 -24.56
N ARG A 179 43.46 3.96 -25.35
CA ARG A 179 43.61 3.87 -26.82
C ARG A 179 42.26 3.51 -27.46
N ALA A 180 41.68 4.48 -28.17
CA ALA A 180 40.87 4.30 -29.37
C ALA A 180 40.74 5.68 -30.04
N GLY A 181 41.25 5.79 -31.25
CA GLY A 181 41.47 7.01 -32.03
C GLY A 181 42.65 6.78 -32.97
#